data_AF-A0A7W6AD32-F1
#
_entry.id   AF-A0A7W6AD32-F1
#
_cell.length_a   1.000
_cell.length_b   1.000
_cell.length_c   1.000
_cell.angle_alpha   90.00
_cell.angle_beta   90.00
_cell.angle_gamma   90.00
#
_symmetry.space_group_name_H-M   'P 1'
#
loop_
_entity.id
_entity.type
_entity.pdbx_description
1 polymer ?
#
loop_
_entity_poly.entity_id
_entity_poly.type
_entity_poly.pdbx_seq_one_letter_code
_entity_poly.pdbx_strand_id
1 'polypeptide(L)'
;MADTKTLSGALYSPAMDEKTHEQTYRGFVKFVEIGSATVLCWVVALAVGGVREAWLTAIAGVLLSWVAAAIGAFVPAIGWKGPAVVLALLILALVLG
;
A
#
# COMPACT_ATOMS: atom_id res chain seq x y z
N MET A 1 -28.30 1.79 9.59
CA MET A 1 -28.91 1.91 8.25
C MET A 1 -29.54 3.29 8.20
N ALA A 2 -29.05 4.18 7.34
CA ALA A 2 -29.53 5.56 7.29
C ALA A 2 -30.95 5.61 6.70
N ASP A 3 -31.80 6.45 7.28
CA ASP A 3 -33.24 6.58 7.00
C ASP A 3 -33.48 7.10 5.57
N THR A 4 -34.27 6.36 4.79
CA THR A 4 -34.43 6.54 3.33
C THR A 4 -35.61 7.43 2.94
N LYS A 5 -36.35 7.99 3.90
CA LYS A 5 -37.61 8.70 3.64
C LYS A 5 -37.50 10.12 3.04
N THR A 6 -36.31 10.70 2.96
CA THR A 6 -36.08 12.02 2.32
C THR A 6 -35.46 11.94 0.92
N LEU A 7 -35.28 10.75 0.35
CA LEU A 7 -34.54 10.51 -0.90
C LEU A 7 -35.40 10.52 -2.19
N SER A 8 -36.57 11.15 -2.20
CA SER A 8 -37.43 11.22 -3.41
C SER A 8 -36.89 12.15 -4.51
N GLY A 9 -35.75 12.81 -4.32
CA GLY A 9 -35.16 13.73 -5.30
C GLY A 9 -33.65 13.69 -5.40
N ALA A 10 -32.96 12.85 -4.62
CA ALA A 10 -31.52 12.65 -4.72
C ALA A 10 -31.24 11.51 -5.71
N LEU A 11 -31.75 11.64 -6.94
CA LEU A 11 -31.10 10.96 -8.05
C LEU A 11 -29.65 11.44 -8.04
N TYR A 12 -28.70 10.51 -8.10
CA TYR A 12 -27.29 10.82 -8.34
C TYR A 12 -27.23 11.86 -9.47
N SER A 13 -26.96 13.12 -9.11
CA SER A 13 -26.98 14.21 -10.07
C SER A 13 -25.60 14.24 -10.72
N PRO A 14 -25.49 14.14 -12.05
CA PRO A 14 -24.21 14.31 -12.76
C PRO A 14 -23.52 15.67 -12.50
N ALA A 15 -24.20 16.57 -11.77
CA ALA A 15 -23.66 17.84 -11.30
C ALA A 15 -22.70 17.72 -10.09
N MET A 16 -22.67 16.58 -9.39
CA MET A 16 -21.53 16.21 -8.55
C MET A 16 -20.48 15.63 -9.49
N ASP A 17 -19.29 16.22 -9.56
CA ASP A 17 -18.20 15.84 -10.48
C ASP A 17 -17.77 14.37 -10.30
N GLU A 18 -18.52 13.47 -10.94
CA GLU A 18 -18.40 12.01 -10.91
C GLU A 18 -16.99 11.58 -11.32
N LYS A 19 -16.41 12.26 -12.31
CA LYS A 19 -15.07 11.96 -12.81
C LYS A 19 -14.00 12.25 -11.77
N THR A 20 -14.09 13.39 -11.08
CA THR A 20 -13.14 13.74 -10.01
C THR A 20 -13.28 12.81 -8.81
N HIS A 21 -14.51 12.41 -8.45
CA HIS A 21 -14.75 11.41 -7.41
C HIS A 21 -14.12 10.06 -7.76
N GLU A 22 -14.36 9.55 -8.96
CA GLU A 22 -13.77 8.30 -9.41
C GLU A 22 -12.24 8.35 -9.45
N GLN A 23 -11.67 9.44 -9.95
CA GLN A 23 -10.22 9.63 -9.98
C GLN A 23 -9.62 9.60 -8.57
N THR A 24 -10.26 10.28 -7.62
CA THR A 24 -9.81 10.33 -6.23
C THR A 24 -9.93 8.95 -5.57
N TYR A 25 -11.02 8.24 -5.80
CA TYR A 25 -11.21 6.88 -5.31
C TYR A 25 -10.15 5.92 -5.85
N ARG A 26 -9.86 5.96 -7.15
CA ARG A 26 -8.80 5.13 -7.77
C ARG A 26 -7.43 5.48 -7.19
N GLY A 27 -7.15 6.76 -6.94
CA GLY A 27 -5.93 7.21 -6.28
C GLY A 27 -5.81 6.68 -4.85
N PHE A 28 -6.89 6.79 -4.07
CA PHE A 28 -6.97 6.28 -2.70
C PHE A 28 -6.74 4.77 -2.63
N VAL A 29 -7.41 3.99 -3.48
CA VAL A 29 -7.26 2.53 -3.51
C VAL A 29 -5.81 2.15 -3.81
N LYS A 30 -5.17 2.80 -4.80
CA LYS A 30 -3.75 2.56 -5.12
C LYS A 30 -2.82 2.94 -3.96
N PHE A 31 -3.08 4.06 -3.30
CA PHE A 31 -2.31 4.50 -2.15
C PHE A 31 -2.38 3.48 -1.00
N VAL A 32 -3.59 3.01 -0.67
CA VAL A 32 -3.79 2.00 0.37
C VAL A 32 -3.12 0.68 -0.02
N GLU A 33 -3.26 0.24 -1.27
CA GLU A 33 -2.67 -1.01 -1.75
C GLU A 33 -1.13 -1.01 -1.61
N ILE A 34 -0.48 0.07 -2.07
CA ILE A 34 0.98 0.24 -1.95
C ILE A 34 1.38 0.40 -0.49
N GLY A 35 0.68 1.25 0.27
CA GLY A 35 0.98 1.55 1.67
C GLY A 35 0.87 0.31 2.56
N SER A 36 -0.18 -0.49 2.40
CA SER A 36 -0.33 -1.76 3.12
C SER A 36 0.81 -2.73 2.83
N ALA A 37 1.22 -2.87 1.56
CA ALA A 37 2.35 -3.71 1.19
C ALA A 37 3.67 -3.23 1.83
N THR A 38 3.89 -1.91 1.87
CA THR A 38 5.07 -1.32 2.53
C THR A 38 5.08 -1.55 4.04
N VAL A 39 3.93 -1.42 4.71
CA VAL A 39 3.84 -1.69 6.16
C VAL A 39 4.17 -3.15 6.46
N LEU A 40 3.73 -4.09 5.62
CA LEU A 40 4.12 -5.50 5.75
C LEU A 40 5.64 -5.68 5.67
N CYS A 41 6.33 -4.96 4.77
CA CYS A 41 7.79 -4.97 4.72
C CYS A 41 8.40 -4.51 6.05
N TRP A 42 7.85 -3.49 6.70
CA TRP A 42 8.39 -3.00 7.98
C TRP A 42 8.19 -4.02 9.10
N VAL A 43 7.03 -4.67 9.17
CA VAL A 43 6.77 -5.72 10.15
C VAL A 43 7.75 -6.89 9.97
N VAL A 44 7.96 -7.35 8.74
CA VAL A 44 8.91 -8.43 8.46
C VAL A 44 10.36 -7.99 8.67
N ALA A 45 10.72 -6.75 8.34
CA ALA A 45 12.04 -6.21 8.62
C ALA A 45 12.33 -6.18 10.13
N LEU A 46 11.37 -5.77 10.96
CA LEU A 46 11.50 -5.84 12.42
C LEU A 46 11.64 -7.30 12.89
N ALA A 47 10.93 -8.25 12.29
CA ALA A 47 11.11 -9.67 12.59
C ALA A 47 12.51 -10.17 12.20
N VAL A 48 13.06 -9.76 11.06
CA VAL A 48 14.45 -10.07 10.66
C VAL A 48 15.43 -9.51 11.68
N GLY A 49 15.25 -8.24 12.09
CA GLY A 49 16.08 -7.60 13.11
C GLY A 49 16.01 -8.32 14.46
N GLY A 50 14.81 -8.62 14.96
CA GLY A 50 14.63 -9.20 16.29
C GLY A 50 14.87 -10.70 16.39
N VAL A 51 14.57 -11.49 15.35
CA VAL A 51 14.72 -12.96 15.38
C VAL A 51 16.13 -13.39 14.97
N ARG A 52 16.71 -12.71 13.97
CA ARG A 52 18.03 -13.04 13.42
C ARG A 52 19.14 -12.10 13.90
N GLU A 53 18.83 -11.13 14.76
CA GLU A 53 19.73 -10.06 15.20
C GLU A 53 20.34 -9.26 14.04
N ALA A 54 19.72 -9.31 12.85
CA ALA A 54 20.21 -8.76 11.60
C ALA A 54 19.72 -7.33 11.38
N TRP A 55 19.98 -6.44 12.33
CA TRP A 55 19.45 -5.07 12.35
C TRP A 55 19.85 -4.21 11.14
N LEU A 56 21.07 -4.39 10.61
CA LEU A 56 21.48 -3.68 9.40
C LEU A 56 20.66 -4.09 8.18
N THR A 57 20.38 -5.40 8.04
CA THR A 57 19.51 -5.93 6.98
C THR A 57 18.08 -5.42 7.13
N ALA A 58 17.57 -5.35 8.37
CA ALA A 58 16.26 -4.80 8.66
C ALA A 58 16.14 -3.33 8.23
N ILE A 59 17.12 -2.48 8.58
CA ILE A 59 17.16 -1.07 8.17
C ILE A 59 17.21 -0.95 6.64
N ALA A 60 18.08 -1.72 5.99
CA ALA A 60 18.17 -1.74 4.53
C ALA A 60 16.83 -2.15 3.89
N GLY A 61 16.15 -3.15 4.46
CA GLY A 61 14.82 -3.59 4.03
C GLY A 61 13.76 -2.50 4.10
N VAL A 62 13.72 -1.74 5.20
CA VAL A 62 12.81 -0.60 5.34
C VAL A 62 13.11 0.43 4.25
N LEU A 63 14.35 0.87 4.10
CA LEU A 63 14.72 1.87 3.09
C LEU A 63 14.39 1.40 1.67
N LEU A 64 14.69 0.14 1.35
CA LEU A 64 14.37 -0.45 0.05
C LEU A 64 12.85 -0.49 -0.19
N SER A 65 12.05 -0.78 0.84
CA SER A 65 10.58 -0.77 0.74
C SER A 65 10.01 0.62 0.46
N TRP A 66 10.62 1.68 0.99
CA TRP A 66 10.25 3.07 0.69
C TRP A 66 10.54 3.42 -0.77
N VAL A 67 11.73 3.08 -1.26
CA VAL A 67 12.11 3.30 -2.66
C VAL A 67 11.18 2.53 -3.59
N ALA A 68 10.90 1.26 -3.28
CA ALA A 68 10.02 0.42 -4.08
C ALA A 68 8.57 0.93 -4.09
N ALA A 69 8.09 1.46 -2.97
CA ALA A 69 6.77 2.10 -2.87
C ALA A 69 6.69 3.40 -3.68
N ALA A 70 7.72 4.23 -3.62
CA ALA A 70 7.81 5.44 -4.43
C ALA A 70 7.77 5.09 -5.93
N ILE A 71 8.55 4.10 -6.37
CA ILE A 71 8.52 3.60 -7.74
C ILE A 71 7.13 3.07 -8.10
N GLY A 72 6.50 2.28 -7.22
CA GLY A 72 5.14 1.77 -7.43
C GLY A 72 4.08 2.87 -7.54
N ALA A 73 4.25 3.98 -6.82
CA ALA A 73 3.34 5.11 -6.85
C ALA A 73 3.48 5.94 -8.15
N PHE A 74 4.71 6.15 -8.62
CA PHE A 74 4.97 6.93 -9.84
C PHE A 74 4.88 6.12 -11.13
N VAL A 75 4.97 4.79 -11.07
CA VAL A 75 4.87 3.88 -12.22
C VAL A 75 3.66 2.97 -12.04
N PRO A 76 2.48 3.33 -12.59
CA PRO A 76 1.23 2.58 -12.39
C PRO A 76 1.28 1.10 -12.79
N ALA A 77 2.15 0.74 -13.74
CA ALA A 77 2.34 -0.65 -14.17
C ALA A 77 3.00 -1.54 -13.08
N ILE A 78 3.75 -0.92 -12.17
CA ILE A 78 4.40 -1.60 -11.04
C ILE A 78 3.43 -1.66 -9.86
N GLY A 79 2.90 -0.52 -9.41
CA GLY A 79 1.96 -0.46 -8.28
C GLY A 79 2.50 -1.17 -7.03
N TRP A 80 1.66 -1.99 -6.40
CA TRP A 80 1.99 -2.76 -5.20
C TRP A 80 3.09 -3.82 -5.39
N LYS A 81 3.36 -4.22 -6.64
CA LYS A 81 4.35 -5.25 -6.95
C LYS A 81 5.76 -4.83 -6.53
N GLY A 82 6.05 -3.51 -6.53
CA GLY A 82 7.33 -2.98 -6.07
C GLY A 82 7.62 -3.40 -4.61
N PRO A 83 6.83 -2.93 -3.63
CA PRO A 83 6.97 -3.37 -2.25
C PRO A 83 6.84 -4.88 -2.06
N ALA A 84 6.01 -5.58 -2.84
CA ALA A 84 5.85 -7.03 -2.71
C ALA A 84 7.13 -7.82 -3.01
N VAL A 85 7.96 -7.37 -3.96
CA VAL A 85 9.28 -7.98 -4.22
C VAL A 85 10.18 -7.82 -3.00
N VAL A 86 10.17 -6.63 -2.38
CA VAL A 86 10.93 -6.37 -1.15
C VAL A 86 10.46 -7.26 -0.01
N LEU A 87 9.14 -7.40 0.14
CA LEU A 87 8.53 -8.28 1.14
C LEU A 87 9.00 -9.72 0.96
N ALA A 88 8.99 -10.24 -0.27
CA ALA A 88 9.46 -11.59 -0.57
C ALA A 88 10.94 -11.78 -0.19
N LEU A 89 11.81 -10.81 -0.50
CA LEU A 89 13.22 -10.84 -0.12
C LEU A 89 13.40 -10.82 1.40
N LEU A 90 12.61 -10.03 2.12
CA LEU A 90 12.65 -9.98 3.59
C LEU A 90 12.15 -11.27 4.24
N ILE A 91 11.12 -11.90 3.68
CA ILE A 91 10.66 -13.22 4.13
C ILE A 91 11.76 -14.26 3.90
N LEU A 92 12.41 -14.24 2.73
CA LEU A 92 13.54 -15.13 2.45
C LEU A 92 14.68 -14.90 3.43
N ALA A 93 15.03 -13.64 3.72
CA ALA A 93 16.04 -13.31 4.72
C ALA A 93 15.65 -13.84 6.11
N LEU A 94 14.38 -13.71 6.51
CA LEU A 94 13.90 -14.21 7.80
C LEU A 94 13.95 -15.74 7.90
N VAL A 95 13.62 -16.45 6.81
CA VAL A 95 13.54 -17.91 6.80
C VAL A 95 14.91 -18.56 6.61
N LEU A 96 15.79 -17.97 5.81
CA LEU A 96 17.05 -18.59 5.38
C LEU A 96 18.31 -18.04 6.06
N GLY A 97 18.33 -16.77 6.48
CA GLY A 97 19.51 -16.14 7.10
C GLY A 97 19.44 -16.23 8.59
#